data_AF-A0A523MD36-F1
#
_entry.id   AF-A0A523MD36-F1
#
_cell.length_a   1.000
_cell.length_b   1.000
_cell.length_c   1.000
_cell.angle_alpha   90.00
_cell.angle_beta   90.00
_cell.angle_gamma   90.00
#
_symmetry.space_group_name_H-M   'P 1'
#
loop_
_entity.id
_entity.type
_entity.pdbx_description
1 polymer ?
#
loop_
_entity_poly.entity_id
_entity_poly.type
_entity_poly.pdbx_seq_one_letter_code
_entity_poly.pdbx_strand_id
1 'polypeptide(L)'
;MEQSLTETREFGLTFARLVAGLAVDPHGYFEKQYVARIENAQSTEEIKGVVVHLVHWIESPVISSQERDTLKRELDQLNLPTLEDIGRNNFP
;
A
#
# COMPACT_ATOMS: atom_id res chain seq x y z
N MET A 1 12.06 17.57 -8.51
CA MET A 1 12.03 16.11 -8.77
C MET A 1 12.13 15.32 -7.47
N GLU A 2 12.84 15.77 -6.43
CA GLU A 2 12.90 15.06 -5.12
C GLU A 2 11.56 15.00 -4.36
N GLN A 3 10.74 16.05 -4.40
CA GLN A 3 9.45 16.08 -3.68
C GLN A 3 8.53 14.92 -4.06
N SER A 4 8.40 14.64 -5.36
CA SER A 4 7.57 13.53 -5.85
C SER A 4 8.06 12.16 -5.35
N LEU A 5 9.37 11.93 -5.21
CA LEU A 5 9.87 10.66 -4.65
C LEU A 5 9.56 10.52 -3.16
N THR A 6 9.72 11.60 -2.40
CA THR A 6 9.42 11.61 -0.96
C THR A 6 7.93 11.40 -0.71
N GLU A 7 7.06 12.12 -1.42
CA GLU A 7 5.61 12.01 -1.30
C GLU A 7 5.11 10.60 -1.67
N THR A 8 5.57 10.05 -2.80
CA THR A 8 5.23 8.66 -3.21
C THR A 8 5.72 7.65 -2.16
N ARG A 9 6.89 7.87 -1.55
CA ARG A 9 7.43 6.99 -0.51
C ARG A 9 6.61 7.05 0.77
N GLU A 10 6.28 8.24 1.26
CA GLU A 10 5.44 8.42 2.45
C GLU A 10 4.08 7.77 2.27
N PHE A 11 3.46 7.96 1.09
CA PHE A 11 2.24 7.28 0.72
C PHE A 11 2.41 5.76 0.72
N GLY A 12 3.41 5.24 0.01
CA GLY A 12 3.66 3.80 -0.10
C GLY A 12 3.89 3.14 1.26
N LEU A 13 4.64 3.79 2.16
CA LEU A 13 4.88 3.30 3.51
C LEU A 13 3.61 3.26 4.34
N THR A 14 2.80 4.33 4.26
CA THR A 14 1.51 4.39 4.96
C THR A 14 0.59 3.28 4.46
N PHE A 15 0.48 3.12 3.14
CA PHE A 15 -0.31 2.06 2.52
C PHE A 15 0.16 0.68 2.96
N ALA A 16 1.46 0.38 2.86
CA ALA A 16 2.01 -0.92 3.28
C ALA A 16 1.71 -1.25 4.75
N ARG A 17 1.76 -0.26 5.64
CA ARG A 17 1.40 -0.44 7.06
C ARG A 17 -0.09 -0.72 7.27
N LEU A 18 -0.97 -0.02 6.56
CA LEU A 18 -2.41 -0.28 6.61
C LEU A 18 -2.72 -1.71 6.14
N VAL A 19 -2.07 -2.14 5.07
CA VAL A 19 -2.23 -3.49 4.53
C VAL A 19 -1.66 -4.55 5.48
N ALA A 20 -0.53 -4.28 6.14
CA ALA A 20 0.02 -5.15 7.17
C ALA A 20 -0.85 -5.21 8.43
N GLY A 21 -1.61 -4.16 8.72
CA GLY A 21 -2.59 -4.13 9.81
C GLY A 21 -3.84 -4.99 9.57
N LEU A 22 -4.02 -5.52 8.35
CA LEU A 22 -4.99 -6.57 8.09
C LEU A 22 -4.55 -7.85 8.82
N ALA A 23 -5.50 -8.72 9.18
CA ALA A 23 -5.29 -9.89 10.05
C ALA A 23 -4.43 -11.02 9.43
N VAL A 24 -3.58 -10.69 8.45
CA VAL A 24 -2.92 -11.59 7.51
C VAL A 24 -1.44 -11.80 7.85
N ASP A 25 -0.87 -11.03 8.80
CA ASP A 25 0.56 -11.11 9.16
C ASP A 25 0.80 -11.23 10.67
N PRO A 26 0.63 -12.43 11.27
CA PRO A 26 0.83 -12.64 12.71
C PRO A 26 2.28 -12.44 13.19
N HIS A 27 3.26 -12.31 12.29
CA HIS A 27 4.68 -12.23 12.62
C HIS A 27 5.39 -10.96 12.10
N GLY A 28 4.67 -10.05 11.44
CA GLY A 28 5.24 -8.81 10.89
C GLY A 28 6.19 -9.03 9.69
N TYR A 29 6.16 -10.20 9.03
CA TYR A 29 7.03 -10.48 7.88
C TYR A 29 6.59 -9.74 6.63
N PHE A 30 5.28 -9.61 6.43
CA PHE A 30 4.70 -8.86 5.33
C PHE A 30 5.07 -7.39 5.45
N GLU A 31 4.84 -6.78 6.62
CA GLU A 31 5.17 -5.38 6.85
C GLU A 31 6.65 -5.09 6.55
N LYS A 32 7.56 -5.88 7.16
CA LYS A 32 9.01 -5.70 7.00
C LYS A 32 9.45 -5.82 5.55
N GLN A 33 8.90 -6.77 4.79
CA GLN A 33 9.27 -6.97 3.39
C GLN A 33 8.88 -5.77 2.52
N TYR A 34 7.63 -5.32 2.62
CA TYR A 34 7.12 -4.26 1.75
C TYR A 34 7.60 -2.87 2.16
N VAL A 35 7.71 -2.60 3.47
CA VAL A 35 8.33 -1.38 3.98
C VAL A 35 9.78 -1.29 3.50
N ALA A 36 10.59 -2.34 3.69
CA ALA A 36 11.99 -2.31 3.25
C ALA A 36 12.11 -2.10 1.72
N ARG A 37 11.23 -2.69 0.91
CA ARG A 37 11.22 -2.45 -0.54
C ARG A 37 10.93 -1.00 -0.91
N ILE A 38 10.00 -0.36 -0.22
CA ILE A 38 9.62 1.05 -0.46
C ILE A 38 10.70 2.02 0.06
N GLU A 39 11.31 1.72 1.20
CA GLU A 39 12.41 2.52 1.75
C GLU A 39 13.66 2.49 0.84
N ASN A 40 13.98 1.33 0.28
CA ASN A 40 15.16 1.15 -0.57
C ASN A 40 14.92 1.49 -2.05
N ALA A 41 13.67 1.74 -2.46
CA ALA A 41 13.34 2.11 -3.83
C ALA A 41 14.04 3.43 -4.24
N GLN A 42 14.62 3.45 -5.44
CA GLN A 42 15.39 4.58 -5.97
C GLN A 42 14.55 5.47 -6.89
N SER A 43 13.33 5.04 -7.22
CA SER A 43 12.43 5.72 -8.15
C SER A 43 10.97 5.66 -7.69
N THR A 44 10.17 6.62 -8.15
CA THR A 44 8.70 6.63 -7.93
C THR A 44 8.05 5.42 -8.59
N GLU A 45 8.55 4.99 -9.75
CA GLU A 45 8.06 3.83 -10.50
C GLU A 45 8.22 2.52 -9.72
N GLU A 46 9.35 2.32 -9.04
CA GLU A 46 9.55 1.15 -8.16
C GLU A 46 8.54 1.14 -7.01
N ILE A 47 8.36 2.27 -6.33
CA ILE A 47 7.38 2.37 -5.23
C ILE A 47 5.97 2.12 -5.76
N LYS A 48 5.64 2.71 -6.91
CA LYS A 48 4.35 2.55 -7.57
C LYS A 48 4.07 1.09 -7.92
N GLY A 49 5.06 0.39 -8.46
CA GLY A 49 4.97 -1.04 -8.73
C GLY A 49 4.73 -1.88 -7.47
N VAL A 50 5.42 -1.57 -6.37
CA VAL A 50 5.21 -2.27 -5.09
C VAL A 50 3.79 -2.04 -4.55
N VAL A 51 3.31 -0.81 -4.59
CA VAL A 51 1.99 -0.42 -4.11
C VAL A 51 0.87 -1.02 -4.96
N VAL A 52 0.99 -1.02 -6.29
CA VAL A 52 0.02 -1.68 -7.18
C VAL A 52 0.00 -3.19 -6.95
N HIS A 53 1.17 -3.81 -6.72
CA HIS A 53 1.25 -5.22 -6.36
C HIS A 53 0.51 -5.53 -5.05
N LEU A 54 0.59 -4.64 -4.05
CA LEU A 54 -0.20 -4.75 -2.82
C LEU A 54 -1.70 -4.68 -3.09
N VAL A 55 -2.16 -3.79 -3.98
CA VAL A 55 -3.58 -3.73 -4.41
C VAL A 55 -4.05 -5.07 -5.00
N HIS A 56 -3.29 -5.64 -5.94
CA HIS A 56 -3.65 -6.94 -6.52
C HIS A 56 -3.73 -8.06 -5.48
N TRP A 57 -2.86 -8.03 -4.46
CA TRP A 57 -2.91 -8.97 -3.36
C TRP A 57 -4.16 -8.77 -2.48
N ILE A 58 -4.53 -7.51 -2.18
CA ILE A 58 -5.77 -7.16 -1.47
C ILE A 58 -7.00 -7.66 -2.22
N GLU A 59 -7.00 -7.57 -3.55
CA GLU A 59 -8.10 -8.04 -4.39
C GLU A 59 -8.15 -9.56 -4.56
N SER A 60 -7.10 -10.27 -4.13
CA SER A 60 -7.02 -11.72 -4.23
C SER A 60 -8.01 -12.42 -3.30
N PRO A 61 -8.42 -13.66 -3.62
CA PRO A 61 -9.41 -14.40 -2.82
C PRO A 61 -8.91 -14.79 -1.42
N VAL A 62 -7.61 -14.62 -1.12
CA VAL A 62 -7.05 -14.90 0.21
C VAL A 62 -7.48 -13.84 1.23
N ILE A 63 -7.85 -12.65 0.77
CA ILE A 63 -8.29 -11.54 1.62
C ILE A 63 -9.82 -11.53 1.68
N SER A 64 -10.33 -11.60 2.91
CA SER A 64 -11.76 -11.59 3.14
C SER A 64 -12.38 -10.25 2.71
N SER A 65 -13.68 -10.25 2.40
CA SER A 65 -14.40 -9.01 2.11
C SER A 65 -14.35 -8.06 3.31
N GLN A 66 -14.39 -8.58 4.54
CA GLN A 66 -14.33 -7.78 5.76
C GLN A 66 -12.98 -7.05 5.93
N GLU A 67 -11.87 -7.71 5.60
CA GLU A 67 -10.54 -7.09 5.62
C GLU A 67 -10.43 -5.99 4.55
N ARG A 68 -10.94 -6.26 3.35
CA ARG A 68 -11.03 -5.26 2.28
C ARG A 68 -11.87 -4.04 2.68
N ASP A 69 -13.04 -4.25 3.25
CA ASP A 69 -13.92 -3.18 3.72
C ASP A 69 -13.32 -2.41 4.91
N THR A 70 -12.51 -3.08 5.74
CA THR A 70 -11.75 -2.41 6.79
C THR A 70 -10.68 -1.50 6.18
N LEU A 71 -9.88 -2.00 5.24
CA LEU A 71 -8.88 -1.19 4.55
C LEU A 71 -9.49 0.01 3.83
N LYS A 72 -10.61 -0.18 3.11
CA LYS A 72 -11.31 0.93 2.44
C LYS A 72 -11.74 2.04 3.40
N ARG A 73 -12.23 1.67 4.59
CA ARG A 73 -12.59 2.65 5.64
C ARG A 73 -11.39 3.38 6.19
N GLU A 74 -10.27 2.69 6.42
CA GLU A 74 -9.02 3.32 6.88
C GLU A 74 -8.48 4.32 5.84
N LEU A 75 -8.52 3.96 4.55
CA LEU A 75 -8.12 4.86 3.46
C LEU A 75 -8.99 6.13 3.43
N ASP A 76 -10.31 5.97 3.53
CA ASP A 76 -11.26 7.09 3.57
C ASP A 76 -11.01 8.00 4.79
N GLN A 77 -10.84 7.43 5.99
CA GLN A 77 -10.55 8.19 7.21
C GLN A 77 -9.26 9.00 7.14
N LEU A 78 -8.25 8.47 6.45
CA LEU A 78 -6.95 9.12 6.26
C LEU A 78 -6.92 10.03 5.02
N ASN A 79 -8.04 10.20 4.32
CA ASN A 79 -8.13 10.93 3.04
C ASN A 79 -7.10 10.44 2.00
N LEU A 80 -6.85 9.14 1.96
CA LEU A 80 -5.94 8.50 1.03
C LEU A 80 -6.67 8.07 -0.26
N PRO A 81 -5.95 7.94 -1.39
CA PRO A 81 -6.49 7.38 -2.62
C PRO A 81 -7.20 6.04 -2.43
N THR A 82 -8.26 5.81 -3.22
CA THR A 82 -9.01 4.55 -3.17
C THR A 82 -8.21 3.39 -3.76
N LEU A 83 -8.57 2.14 -3.44
CA LEU A 83 -7.94 0.97 -4.07
C LEU A 83 -8.01 1.00 -5.61
N GLU A 84 -9.09 1.57 -6.18
CA GLU A 84 -9.23 1.74 -7.63
C GLU A 84 -8.23 2.76 -8.18
N ASP A 85 -8.09 3.92 -7.52
CA ASP A 85 -7.11 4.94 -7.90
C ASP A 85 -5.69 4.39 -7.85
N ILE A 86 -5.37 3.68 -6.77
CA ILE A 86 -4.06 3.07 -6.56
C ILE A 86 -3.79 2.01 -7.63
N GLY A 87 -4.75 1.13 -7.91
CA GLY A 87 -4.63 0.10 -8.95
C GLY A 87 -4.44 0.68 -10.36
N ARG A 88 -4.99 1.87 -10.64
CA ARG A 88 -4.76 2.62 -11.88
C ARG A 88 -3.48 3.46 -11.87
N ASN A 89 -2.67 3.36 -10.82
CA ASN A 89 -1.46 4.14 -10.62
C ASN A 89 -1.71 5.66 -10.54
N ASN A 90 -2.92 6.05 -10.08
CA ASN A 90 -3.39 7.42 -9.93
C ASN A 90 -3.23 7.90 -8.48
N PHE A 91 -1.99 7.95 -8.01
CA PHE A 91 -1.62 8.42 -6.67
C PHE A 91 -0.28 9.16 -6.71
N PRO A 92 0.06 9.91 -5.64
CA PRO A 92 1.25 10.76 -5.59
C PRO A 92 2.51 10.03 -6.06
#